data_AF-A0A821J284-F1
#
_entry.id   AF-A0A821J284-F1
#
_cell.length_a   1.000
_cell.length_b   1.000
_cell.length_c   1.000
_cell.angle_alpha   90.00
_cell.angle_beta   90.00
_cell.angle_gamma   90.00
#
_symmetry.space_group_name_H-M   'P 1'
#
loop_
_entity.id
_entity.type
_entity.pdbx_description
1 polymer ?
#
loop_
_entity_poly.entity_id
_entity_poly.type
_entity_poly.pdbx_seq_one_letter_code
_entity_poly.pdbx_strand_id
1 'polypeptide(L)'
;DDDDNWNECDDEPINPGATETLLNDEIADQNDVGIKFAPAENNRPISILMDLKVDELTIPKIYCGKQRKIQEKTKLTYAKIAKSELRMFDRRCGRVSKLFFTYKKLQTRKFRDAISINLRKTKNTSNVTVAQMLNRDYVNGLIHNNDAFEVLRCDRPSPAFWELKKKKLWQ
;
A
#
# COMPACT_ATOMS: atom_id res chain seq x y z
N ASP A 1 24.49 43.90 -31.64
CA ASP A 1 25.17 42.63 -31.37
C ASP A 1 25.87 42.83 -30.03
N ASP A 2 25.31 42.46 -28.88
CA ASP A 2 24.42 41.34 -28.58
C ASP A 2 23.53 41.65 -27.36
N ASP A 3 22.26 41.22 -27.44
CA ASP A 3 21.29 41.23 -26.34
C ASP A 3 21.55 40.04 -25.39
N ASP A 4 22.04 40.31 -24.19
CA ASP A 4 22.14 39.32 -23.11
C ASP A 4 20.77 39.08 -22.46
N ASN A 5 19.89 38.38 -23.19
CA ASN A 5 18.66 37.77 -22.65
C ASN A 5 18.96 36.36 -22.14
N TRP A 6 19.79 36.25 -21.10
CA TRP A 6 19.97 35.00 -20.37
C TRP A 6 18.82 34.82 -19.38
N ASN A 7 17.83 33.99 -19.74
CA ASN A 7 16.81 33.51 -18.84
C ASN A 7 17.26 32.16 -18.27
N GLU A 8 17.74 32.15 -17.03
CA GLU A 8 18.02 30.94 -16.25
C GLU A 8 16.67 30.34 -15.79
N CYS A 9 15.90 29.80 -16.76
CA CYS A 9 14.79 28.92 -16.47
C CYS A 9 15.38 27.53 -16.21
N ASP A 10 15.94 27.35 -15.02
CA ASP A 10 16.13 26.02 -14.48
C ASP A 10 14.73 25.40 -14.33
N ASP A 11 14.37 24.57 -15.31
CA ASP A 11 13.26 23.63 -15.22
C ASP A 11 13.61 22.55 -14.18
N GLU A 12 13.87 22.95 -12.93
CA GLU A 12 13.89 21.99 -11.84
C GLU A 12 12.48 21.43 -11.69
N PRO A 13 12.30 20.10 -11.78
CA PRO A 13 10.99 19.52 -11.59
C PRO A 13 10.49 19.90 -10.20
N ILE A 14 9.26 20.44 -10.13
CA ILE A 14 8.60 21.00 -8.93
C ILE A 14 8.60 20.05 -7.70
N ASN A 15 8.98 18.79 -7.87
CA ASN A 15 9.19 17.85 -6.77
C ASN A 15 10.07 16.65 -7.18
N PRO A 16 11.42 16.73 -7.10
CA PRO A 16 12.28 15.58 -7.41
C PRO A 16 12.09 14.42 -6.40
N GLY A 17 11.53 14.70 -5.22
CA GLY A 17 11.19 13.66 -4.24
C GLY A 17 9.95 12.84 -4.61
N ALA A 18 9.06 13.35 -5.46
CA ALA A 18 7.92 12.58 -5.96
C ALA A 18 8.39 11.47 -6.91
N THR A 19 9.36 11.75 -7.78
CA THR A 19 9.97 10.76 -8.69
C THR A 19 10.75 9.65 -7.98
N GLU A 20 11.15 9.87 -6.72
CA GLU A 20 11.82 8.83 -5.90
C GLU A 20 10.85 7.91 -5.17
N THR A 21 9.55 8.24 -5.17
CA THR A 21 8.53 7.30 -4.68
C THR A 21 8.12 6.35 -5.79
N LEU A 22 8.16 5.04 -5.51
CA LEU A 22 7.60 3.93 -6.34
C LEU A 22 6.11 4.09 -6.72
N LEU A 23 5.50 5.24 -6.44
CA LEU A 23 4.14 5.61 -6.74
C LEU A 23 4.04 6.55 -7.95
N ASN A 24 5.17 7.14 -8.37
CA ASN A 24 5.22 8.12 -9.43
C ASN A 24 5.93 7.50 -10.63
N ASP A 25 5.16 6.73 -11.40
CA ASP A 25 5.49 6.52 -12.79
C ASP A 25 4.19 6.68 -13.55
N GLU A 26 4.25 7.24 -14.74
CA GLU A 26 3.21 7.14 -15.78
C GLU A 26 2.93 5.67 -16.18
N ILE A 27 3.67 4.73 -15.55
CA ILE A 27 3.47 3.28 -15.49
C ILE A 27 2.41 2.91 -14.42
N ALA A 28 2.02 3.79 -13.50
CA ALA A 28 0.95 3.52 -12.53
C ALA A 28 -0.42 3.39 -13.20
N ASP A 29 -0.67 4.11 -14.29
CA ASP A 29 -1.80 3.85 -15.19
C ASP A 29 -1.60 2.56 -16.01
N GLN A 30 -0.35 2.12 -16.22
CA GLN A 30 -0.01 0.80 -16.77
C GLN A 30 0.00 -0.32 -15.71
N ASN A 31 -0.10 -0.04 -14.40
CA ASN A 31 -0.21 -1.07 -13.37
C ASN A 31 -1.57 -1.78 -13.41
N ASP A 32 -2.53 -1.26 -14.19
CA ASP A 32 -3.75 -1.99 -14.57
C ASP A 32 -3.54 -2.94 -15.78
N VAL A 33 -2.37 -2.87 -16.42
CA VAL A 33 -1.88 -3.81 -17.44
C VAL A 33 -0.83 -4.72 -16.79
N GLY A 34 -1.25 -5.53 -15.82
CA GLY A 34 -0.41 -6.64 -15.37
C GLY A 34 0.04 -7.46 -16.58
N ILE A 35 1.34 -7.76 -16.69
CA ILE A 35 1.91 -8.54 -17.79
C ILE A 35 1.15 -9.88 -17.85
N LYS A 36 0.26 -10.00 -18.84
CA LYS A 36 -0.52 -11.21 -19.09
C LYS A 36 0.42 -12.20 -19.73
N PHE A 37 0.96 -13.12 -18.93
CA PHE A 37 1.94 -14.09 -19.41
C PHE A 37 1.34 -15.11 -20.40
N ALA A 38 0.02 -15.30 -20.37
CA ALA A 38 -0.71 -16.18 -21.29
C ALA A 38 -1.95 -15.49 -21.90
N PRO A 39 -2.09 -15.43 -23.25
CA PRO A 39 -3.21 -14.75 -23.93
C PRO A 39 -4.61 -15.30 -23.64
N ALA A 40 -4.72 -16.57 -23.22
CA ALA A 40 -6.01 -17.26 -23.01
C ALA A 40 -6.42 -17.39 -21.54
N GLU A 41 -5.53 -17.06 -20.61
CA GLU A 41 -5.83 -17.03 -19.17
C GLU A 41 -5.98 -15.57 -18.77
N ASN A 42 -7.21 -15.08 -18.61
CA ASN A 42 -7.51 -13.74 -18.08
C ASN A 42 -7.10 -13.56 -16.60
N ASN A 43 -6.12 -14.33 -16.11
CA ASN A 43 -5.69 -14.33 -14.73
C ASN A 43 -4.64 -13.24 -14.51
N ARG A 44 -4.91 -12.35 -13.56
CA ARG A 44 -3.95 -11.34 -13.11
C ARG A 44 -3.00 -11.98 -12.09
N PRO A 45 -1.67 -11.80 -12.23
CA PRO A 45 -0.73 -12.31 -11.23
C PRO A 45 -1.01 -11.66 -9.87
N ILE A 46 -1.05 -12.48 -8.83
CA ILE A 46 -1.20 -11.99 -7.45
C ILE A 46 0.12 -11.37 -7.02
N SER A 47 0.08 -10.19 -6.38
CA SER A 47 1.27 -9.57 -5.80
C SER A 47 1.97 -10.52 -4.82
N ILE A 48 3.30 -10.58 -4.88
CA ILE A 48 4.13 -11.44 -4.03
C ILE A 48 3.84 -11.25 -2.54
N LEU A 49 3.51 -10.03 -2.10
CA LEU A 49 3.21 -9.74 -0.69
C LEU A 49 1.78 -10.10 -0.28
N MET A 50 0.88 -10.29 -1.26
CA MET A 50 -0.51 -10.70 -1.03
C MET A 50 -0.68 -12.21 -0.99
N ASP A 51 0.26 -12.98 -1.56
CA ASP A 51 0.22 -14.43 -1.52
C ASP A 51 0.36 -14.97 -0.08
N LEU A 52 -0.46 -15.98 0.22
CA LEU A 52 -0.50 -16.67 1.49
C LEU A 52 0.76 -17.51 1.71
N LYS A 53 1.27 -18.19 0.68
CA LYS A 53 2.34 -19.21 0.76
C LYS A 53 3.72 -18.69 0.36
N VAL A 54 3.83 -17.41 0.01
CA VAL A 54 5.08 -16.81 -0.47
C VAL A 54 6.26 -16.98 0.48
N ASP A 55 6.05 -16.97 1.80
CA ASP A 55 7.16 -17.07 2.76
C ASP A 55 7.85 -18.42 2.63
N GLU A 56 7.06 -19.48 2.52
CA GLU A 56 7.49 -20.86 2.41
C GLU A 56 8.14 -21.15 1.06
N LEU A 57 7.67 -20.49 0.00
CA LEU A 57 8.17 -20.65 -1.37
C LEU A 57 9.44 -19.84 -1.63
N THR A 58 9.55 -18.62 -1.11
CA THR A 58 10.67 -17.70 -1.41
C THR A 58 11.89 -17.92 -0.53
N ILE A 59 11.74 -18.60 0.62
CA ILE A 59 12.83 -18.76 1.59
C ILE A 59 13.12 -20.25 1.81
N PRO A 60 13.70 -20.93 0.80
CA PRO A 60 13.96 -22.36 0.85
C PRO A 60 14.93 -22.74 1.98
N LYS A 61 15.84 -21.84 2.39
CA LYS A 61 16.77 -22.08 3.51
C LYS A 61 16.09 -22.29 4.87
N ILE A 62 14.85 -21.83 5.02
CA ILE A 62 14.08 -21.94 6.27
C ILE A 62 12.98 -22.99 6.12
N TYR A 63 12.19 -22.90 5.05
CA TYR A 63 10.98 -23.71 4.91
C TYR A 63 11.13 -24.88 3.94
N CYS A 64 12.23 -24.96 3.19
CA CYS A 64 12.48 -26.00 2.18
C CYS A 64 11.32 -26.18 1.18
N GLY A 65 10.60 -25.10 0.85
CA GLY A 65 9.42 -25.15 -0.02
C GLY A 65 8.19 -25.85 0.59
N LYS A 66 8.23 -26.20 1.88
CA LYS A 66 7.14 -26.91 2.56
C LYS A 66 6.19 -25.93 3.23
N GLN A 67 4.90 -26.10 2.95
CA GLN A 67 3.85 -25.34 3.61
C GLN A 67 3.83 -25.65 5.13
N ARG A 68 3.59 -24.62 5.94
CA ARG A 68 3.43 -24.76 7.39
C ARG A 68 2.20 -25.61 7.71
N LYS A 69 2.37 -26.60 8.59
CA LYS A 69 1.26 -27.39 9.14
C LYS A 69 0.62 -26.59 10.28
N ILE A 70 -0.46 -25.88 9.99
CA ILE A 70 -1.26 -25.18 10.99
C ILE A 70 -2.47 -26.05 11.32
N GLN A 71 -2.73 -26.25 12.60
CA GLN A 71 -3.94 -26.96 13.03
C GLN A 71 -5.19 -26.17 12.62
N GLU A 72 -6.15 -26.82 11.97
CA GLU A 72 -7.33 -26.17 11.37
C GLU A 72 -8.17 -25.37 12.39
N LYS A 73 -8.15 -25.77 13.66
CA LYS A 73 -8.90 -25.11 14.73
C LYS A 73 -8.26 -23.81 15.24
N THR A 74 -7.03 -23.48 14.83
CA THR A 74 -6.30 -22.33 15.37
C THR A 74 -6.42 -21.11 14.45
N LYS A 75 -7.06 -20.03 14.93
CA LYS A 75 -7.06 -18.72 14.25
C LYS A 75 -5.68 -18.06 14.36
N LEU A 76 -4.80 -18.36 13.40
CA LEU A 76 -3.43 -17.87 13.37
C LEU A 76 -3.25 -16.73 12.36
N THR A 77 -3.10 -15.51 12.86
CA THR A 77 -2.76 -14.34 12.04
C THR A 77 -1.28 -14.35 11.66
N TYR A 78 -0.94 -13.85 10.48
CA TYR A 78 0.46 -13.71 10.05
C TYR A 78 1.33 -12.93 11.05
N ALA A 79 0.80 -11.90 11.70
CA ALA A 79 1.51 -11.18 12.76
C ALA A 79 1.89 -12.06 13.95
N LYS A 80 1.08 -13.08 14.30
CA LYS A 80 1.42 -14.06 15.34
C LYS A 80 2.56 -14.96 14.88
N ILE A 81 2.54 -15.38 13.61
CA ILE A 81 3.61 -16.20 13.03
C ILE A 81 4.92 -15.43 13.00
N ALA A 82 4.92 -14.23 12.42
CA ALA A 82 6.09 -13.35 12.37
C ALA A 82 6.69 -13.10 13.76
N LYS A 83 5.83 -12.83 14.76
CA LYS A 83 6.25 -12.70 16.16
C LYS A 83 6.86 -13.97 16.72
N SER A 84 6.29 -15.13 16.40
CA SER A 84 6.83 -16.42 16.83
C SER A 84 8.20 -16.65 16.23
N GLU A 85 8.32 -16.53 14.90
CA GLU A 85 9.57 -16.71 14.15
C GLU A 85 10.69 -15.80 14.64
N LEU A 86 10.38 -14.54 14.96
CA LEU A 86 11.36 -13.59 15.49
C LEU A 86 11.88 -13.97 16.89
N ARG A 87 11.07 -14.69 17.69
CA ARG A 87 11.44 -15.16 19.02
C ARG A 87 12.02 -16.58 19.04
N MET A 88 12.03 -17.27 17.89
CA MET A 88 12.60 -18.62 17.84
C MET A 88 14.11 -18.57 18.12
N PHE A 89 14.63 -19.63 18.74
CA PHE A 89 16.07 -19.81 18.92
C PHE A 89 16.81 -19.82 17.58
N ASP A 90 16.17 -20.34 16.53
CA ASP A 90 16.71 -20.35 15.17
C ASP A 90 16.85 -18.92 14.61
N ARG A 91 18.11 -18.50 14.43
CA ARG A 91 18.46 -17.17 13.94
C ARG A 91 18.24 -16.97 12.45
N ARG A 92 17.97 -18.03 11.67
CA ARG A 92 17.68 -17.90 10.24
C ARG A 92 16.44 -17.05 9.98
N CYS A 93 15.44 -17.11 10.87
CA CYS A 93 14.24 -16.27 10.84
C CYS A 93 14.51 -14.80 11.18
N GLY A 94 15.58 -14.52 11.93
CA GLY A 94 16.02 -13.17 12.30
C GLY A 94 16.94 -12.51 11.28
N ARG A 95 17.23 -13.15 10.15
CA ARG A 95 18.04 -12.54 9.08
C ARG A 95 17.37 -11.28 8.54
N VAL A 96 18.19 -10.28 8.25
CA VAL A 96 17.76 -8.96 7.75
C VAL A 96 16.81 -9.07 6.55
N SER A 97 17.12 -9.94 5.58
CA SER A 97 16.28 -10.15 4.40
C SER A 97 14.88 -10.68 4.74
N LYS A 98 14.79 -11.70 5.62
CA LYS A 98 13.51 -12.26 6.09
C LYS A 98 12.75 -11.21 6.91
N LEU A 99 13.45 -10.46 7.75
CA LEU A 99 12.85 -9.47 8.62
C LEU A 99 12.18 -8.35 7.81
N PHE A 100 12.89 -7.77 6.85
CA PHE A 100 12.33 -6.73 5.98
C PHE A 100 11.19 -7.25 5.11
N PHE A 101 11.31 -8.46 4.56
CA PHE A 101 10.22 -9.09 3.82
C PHE A 101 8.96 -9.24 4.68
N THR A 102 9.12 -9.76 5.90
CA THR A 102 8.02 -9.97 6.86
C THR A 102 7.38 -8.64 7.28
N TYR A 103 8.20 -7.61 7.50
CA TYR A 103 7.74 -6.26 7.80
C TYR A 103 6.91 -5.67 6.64
N LYS A 104 7.43 -5.71 5.42
CA LYS A 104 6.73 -5.20 4.22
C LYS A 104 5.43 -5.95 3.96
N LYS A 105 5.41 -7.27 4.16
CA LYS A 105 4.19 -8.08 4.07
C LYS A 105 3.15 -7.70 5.14
N LEU A 106 3.58 -7.45 6.38
CA LEU A 106 2.70 -6.94 7.43
C LEU A 106 2.15 -5.56 7.13
N GLN A 107 2.99 -4.64 6.65
CA GLN A 107 2.62 -3.29 6.26
C GLN A 107 1.58 -3.32 5.13
N THR A 108 1.81 -4.13 4.09
CA THR A 108 0.89 -4.32 2.96
C THR A 108 -0.48 -4.85 3.43
N ARG A 109 -0.51 -5.82 4.35
CA ARG A 109 -1.76 -6.33 4.92
C ARG A 109 -2.53 -5.27 5.69
N LYS A 110 -1.84 -4.41 6.47
CA LYS A 110 -2.50 -3.30 7.17
C LYS A 110 -3.13 -2.32 6.19
N PHE A 111 -2.41 -1.94 5.12
CA PHE A 111 -2.96 -1.08 4.08
C PHE A 111 -4.18 -1.71 3.41
N ARG A 112 -4.11 -2.98 3.01
CA ARG A 112 -5.25 -3.72 2.46
C ARG A 112 -6.47 -3.66 3.37
N ASP A 113 -6.28 -3.94 4.66
CA ASP A 113 -7.36 -3.95 5.63
C ASP A 113 -7.94 -2.54 5.82
N ALA A 114 -7.09 -1.51 5.90
CA ALA A 114 -7.50 -0.11 6.01
C ALA A 114 -8.29 0.37 4.77
N ILE A 115 -7.80 0.05 3.57
CA ILE A 115 -8.48 0.33 2.29
C ILE A 115 -9.84 -0.35 2.26
N SER A 116 -9.90 -1.65 2.55
CA SER A 116 -11.17 -2.42 2.60
C SER A 116 -12.16 -1.83 3.60
N ILE A 117 -11.70 -1.38 4.77
CA ILE A 117 -12.56 -0.76 5.77
C ILE A 117 -13.07 0.60 5.27
N ASN A 118 -12.21 1.45 4.72
CA ASN A 118 -12.60 2.78 4.26
C ASN A 118 -13.56 2.70 3.06
N LEU A 119 -13.29 1.83 2.09
CA LEU A 119 -14.19 1.56 0.96
C LEU A 119 -15.56 1.01 1.38
N ARG A 120 -15.65 0.28 2.51
CA ARG A 120 -16.94 -0.13 3.07
C ARG A 120 -17.62 0.96 3.87
N LYS A 121 -16.84 1.86 4.46
CA LYS A 121 -17.31 2.96 5.30
C LYS A 121 -17.70 4.20 4.51
N THR A 122 -17.40 4.30 3.21
CA THR A 122 -17.91 5.37 2.36
C THR A 122 -19.44 5.36 2.42
N LYS A 123 -19.98 6.22 3.28
CA LYS A 123 -21.42 6.40 3.48
C LYS A 123 -21.96 7.25 2.32
N ASN A 124 -23.20 6.98 1.91
CA ASN A 124 -24.02 7.80 1.01
C ASN A 124 -23.79 7.72 -0.51
N THR A 125 -23.56 6.54 -1.09
CA THR A 125 -23.79 6.36 -2.54
C THR A 125 -25.25 6.07 -2.91
N SER A 126 -26.07 5.60 -1.96
CA SER A 126 -27.44 5.16 -2.27
C SER A 126 -28.47 6.28 -2.50
N ASN A 127 -28.17 7.51 -2.06
CA ASN A 127 -29.12 8.63 -2.04
C ASN A 127 -28.63 9.84 -2.85
N VAL A 128 -27.68 9.65 -3.78
CA VAL A 128 -27.17 10.73 -4.63
C VAL A 128 -28.16 10.97 -5.77
N THR A 129 -28.80 12.12 -5.78
CA THR A 129 -29.76 12.50 -6.84
C THR A 129 -29.01 13.09 -8.04
N VAL A 130 -29.54 12.91 -9.26
CA VAL A 130 -28.97 13.49 -10.49
C VAL A 130 -28.75 15.01 -10.38
N ALA A 131 -29.68 15.73 -9.72
CA ALA A 131 -29.55 17.15 -9.45
C ALA A 131 -28.34 17.52 -8.57
N GLN A 132 -27.92 16.65 -7.66
CA GLN A 132 -26.73 16.84 -6.83
C GLN A 132 -25.46 16.58 -7.64
N MET A 133 -25.46 15.58 -8.53
CA MET A 133 -24.32 15.31 -9.43
C MET A 133 -24.08 16.42 -10.46
N LEU A 134 -25.13 17.13 -10.88
CA LEU A 134 -25.00 18.29 -11.76
C LEU A 134 -24.48 19.54 -11.03
N ASN A 135 -24.55 19.57 -9.70
CA ASN A 135 -24.04 20.67 -8.90
C ASN A 135 -22.51 20.54 -8.74
N ARG A 136 -21.78 21.49 -9.32
CA ARG A 136 -20.31 21.54 -9.29
C ARG A 136 -19.75 21.62 -7.87
N ASP A 137 -20.43 22.30 -6.95
CA ASP A 137 -19.99 22.44 -5.56
C ASP A 137 -20.11 21.12 -4.78
N TYR A 138 -21.16 20.36 -5.05
CA TYR A 138 -21.36 19.03 -4.46
C TYR A 138 -20.30 18.04 -4.96
N VAL A 139 -20.03 18.04 -6.27
CA VAL A 139 -18.98 17.20 -6.88
C VAL A 139 -17.60 17.58 -6.35
N ASN A 140 -17.29 18.88 -6.26
CA ASN A 140 -16.03 19.33 -5.65
C ASN A 140 -15.91 18.90 -4.19
N GLY A 141 -16.99 18.98 -3.40
CA GLY A 141 -17.00 18.47 -2.02
C GLY A 141 -16.74 16.96 -1.94
N LEU A 142 -17.22 16.19 -2.92
CA LEU A 142 -16.97 14.75 -3.00
C LEU A 142 -15.51 14.43 -3.35
N ILE A 143 -14.91 15.20 -4.26
CA ILE A 143 -13.50 15.08 -4.66
C ILE A 143 -12.57 15.48 -3.50
N HIS A 144 -12.93 16.50 -2.73
CA HIS A 144 -12.15 16.97 -1.58
C HIS A 144 -12.33 16.12 -0.31
N ASN A 145 -13.19 15.09 -0.32
CA ASN A 145 -13.29 14.17 0.81
C ASN A 145 -11.99 13.37 0.94
N ASN A 146 -11.26 13.65 2.01
CA ASN A 146 -9.92 13.10 2.27
C ASN A 146 -9.96 11.64 2.79
N ASP A 147 -10.99 10.88 2.43
CA ASP A 147 -11.21 9.49 2.87
C ASP A 147 -10.12 8.55 2.31
N ALA A 148 -9.64 8.86 1.09
CA ALA A 148 -8.51 8.17 0.49
C ALA A 148 -7.22 8.36 1.30
N PHE A 149 -7.03 9.53 1.94
CA PHE A 149 -5.87 9.81 2.78
C PHE A 149 -5.99 9.17 4.17
N GLU A 150 -7.21 8.87 4.63
CA GLU A 150 -7.43 8.18 5.90
C GLU A 150 -6.79 6.79 5.95
N VAL A 151 -6.67 6.08 4.82
CA VAL A 151 -6.04 4.76 4.78
C VAL A 151 -4.59 4.80 5.28
N LEU A 152 -3.92 5.95 5.10
CA LEU A 152 -2.53 6.13 5.46
C LEU A 152 -2.32 6.30 6.97
N ARG A 153 -3.38 6.58 7.74
CA ARG A 153 -3.32 6.64 9.21
C ARG A 153 -2.92 5.31 9.85
N CYS A 154 -2.98 4.19 9.12
CA CYS A 154 -2.59 2.88 9.69
C CYS A 154 -1.08 2.70 9.85
N ASP A 155 -0.27 3.53 9.18
CA ASP A 155 1.18 3.40 9.15
C ASP A 155 1.87 4.56 9.87
N ARG A 156 2.82 4.23 10.75
CA ARG A 156 3.47 5.21 11.62
C ARG A 156 4.33 6.26 10.87
N PRO A 157 5.11 5.92 9.84
CA PRO A 157 5.84 6.93 9.07
C PRO A 157 4.95 7.79 8.17
N SER A 158 3.65 7.48 8.06
CA SER A 158 2.78 8.28 7.21
C SER A 158 2.53 9.69 7.77
N PRO A 159 2.51 10.73 6.92
CA PRO A 159 2.07 12.07 7.31
C PRO A 159 0.66 12.08 7.93
N ALA A 160 -0.27 11.27 7.41
CA ALA A 160 -1.65 11.18 7.91
C ALA A 160 -1.71 10.69 9.37
N PHE A 161 -0.81 9.79 9.76
CA PHE A 161 -0.70 9.31 11.13
C PHE A 161 -0.24 10.43 12.07
N TRP A 162 0.77 11.20 11.66
CA TRP A 162 1.28 12.31 12.48
C TRP A 162 0.31 13.47 12.60
N GLU A 163 -0.43 13.79 11.53
CA GLU A 163 -1.49 14.79 11.58
C GLU A 163 -2.58 14.41 12.61
N LEU A 164 -3.02 13.15 12.60
CA LEU A 164 -3.97 12.62 13.59
C LEU A 164 -3.41 12.74 15.01
N LYS A 165 -2.14 12.37 15.21
CA LYS A 165 -1.47 12.44 16.52
C LYS A 165 -1.30 13.86 17.01
N LYS A 166 -0.96 14.79 16.11
CA LYS A 166 -0.89 16.23 16.42
C LYS A 166 -2.26 16.72 16.88
N LYS A 167 -3.33 16.49 16.11
CA LYS A 167 -4.69 16.89 16.51
C LYS A 167 -5.10 16.37 17.90
N LYS A 168 -4.74 15.11 18.22
CA LYS A 168 -5.02 14.51 19.54
C LYS A 168 -4.25 15.15 20.71
N LEU A 169 -3.07 15.72 20.46
CA LEU A 169 -2.25 16.35 21.51
C LEU A 169 -2.74 17.76 21.87
N TRP A 170 -3.42 18.43 20.95
CA TRP A 170 -3.88 19.81 21.09
C TRP A 170 -5.41 19.93 21.25
N GLN A 171 -6.09 18.80 21.46
CA GLN A 171 -7.52 18.69 21.82
C GLN A 171 -7.61 18.23 23.28
#